data_AF-A0A1Y2VFR2-F1
#
_entry.id   AF-A0A1Y2VFR2-F1
#
_cell.length_a   1.000
_cell.length_b   1.000
_cell.length_c   1.000
_cell.angle_alpha   90.00
_cell.angle_beta   90.00
_cell.angle_gamma   90.00
#
_symmetry.space_group_name_H-M   'P 1'
#
loop_
_entity.id
_entity.type
_entity.pdbx_description
1 polymer ?
#
loop_
_entity_poly.entity_id
_entity_poly.type
_entity_poly.pdbx_seq_one_letter_code
_entity_poly.pdbx_strand_id
1 'polypeptide(L)'
;MRPTQVMMGGGEAPVGRYGKFLGGWGNFGGMPQKGIISYTLSANKQNPLAGTAHAAVFNTWRRFSAQVLYVAPPLIFFYYAMSWATERNHYLNSKAGRQEFAEE
;
A
#
# COMPACT_ATOMS: atom_id res chain seq x y z
N MET A 1 -26.82 38.36 10.39
CA MET A 1 -25.83 37.26 10.53
C MET A 1 -25.57 37.04 12.00
N ARG A 2 -25.72 35.81 12.51
CA ARG A 2 -25.33 35.51 13.90
C ARG A 2 -23.84 35.15 13.90
N PRO A 3 -22.98 35.87 14.63
CA PRO A 3 -21.56 35.54 14.69
C PRO A 3 -21.41 34.15 15.30
N THR A 4 -20.63 33.28 14.66
CA THR A 4 -20.26 31.98 15.21
C THR A 4 -19.49 32.20 16.51
N GLN A 5 -19.93 31.54 17.58
CA GLN A 5 -19.33 31.64 18.91
C GLN A 5 -17.84 31.28 18.83
N VAL A 6 -16.98 32.15 19.37
CA VAL A 6 -15.54 31.91 19.48
C VAL A 6 -15.35 30.68 20.38
N MET A 7 -14.68 29.65 19.86
CA MET A 7 -14.37 28.43 20.60
C MET A 7 -13.32 28.75 21.67
N MET A 8 -13.79 29.21 22.83
CA MET A 8 -12.98 29.45 24.02
C MET A 8 -12.79 28.12 24.74
N GLY A 9 -11.78 27.36 24.33
CA GLY A 9 -11.35 26.15 25.01
C GLY A 9 -10.26 25.48 24.19
N GLY A 10 -9.06 25.34 24.76
CA GLY A 10 -7.88 24.72 24.16
C GLY A 10 -8.03 23.21 23.94
N GLY A 11 -9.11 22.84 23.26
CA GLY A 11 -9.47 21.49 22.86
C GLY A 11 -9.68 21.48 21.37
N GLU A 12 -8.99 20.56 20.73
CA GLU A 12 -9.18 20.14 19.34
C GLU A 12 -10.66 20.16 18.88
N ALA A 13 -10.91 20.54 17.61
CA ALA A 13 -12.28 20.57 17.05
C ALA A 13 -13.04 19.24 17.27
N PRO A 14 -14.38 19.26 17.43
CA PRO A 14 -15.16 18.04 17.67
C PRO A 14 -14.99 17.02 16.55
N VAL A 15 -14.74 15.75 16.91
CA VAL A 15 -14.65 14.67 15.93
C VAL A 15 -16.04 14.43 15.30
N GLY A 16 -16.08 14.25 13.99
CA GLY A 16 -17.31 14.15 13.19
C GLY A 16 -17.88 15.51 12.75
N ARG A 17 -17.22 16.63 13.07
CA ARG A 17 -17.59 17.96 12.59
C ARG A 17 -16.43 18.62 11.84
N TYR A 18 -16.75 19.56 10.95
CA TYR A 18 -15.77 20.38 10.23
C TYR A 18 -14.72 19.55 9.45
N GLY A 19 -15.11 18.38 8.91
CA GLY A 19 -14.21 17.50 8.16
C GLY A 19 -13.18 16.76 9.00
N LYS A 20 -13.30 16.78 10.33
CA LYS A 20 -12.39 16.10 11.25
C LYS A 20 -12.92 14.71 11.62
N PHE A 21 -12.17 13.66 11.29
CA PHE A 21 -12.58 12.26 11.52
C PHE A 21 -11.74 11.51 12.56
N LEU A 22 -10.71 12.15 13.10
CA LEU A 22 -9.82 11.57 14.11
C LEU A 22 -9.58 12.60 15.21
N GLY A 23 -9.73 12.21 16.47
CA GLY A 23 -9.34 13.04 17.62
C GLY A 23 -8.14 12.48 18.36
N GLY A 24 -7.68 13.22 19.38
CA GLY A 24 -6.58 12.82 20.24
C GLY A 24 -6.90 11.72 21.26
N TRP A 25 -5.94 11.47 22.16
CA TRP A 25 -6.06 10.48 23.23
C TRP A 25 -7.30 10.72 24.10
N GLY A 26 -8.09 9.67 24.31
CA GLY A 26 -9.35 9.73 25.06
C GLY A 26 -10.57 10.14 24.23
N ASN A 27 -10.40 10.64 23.00
CA ASN A 27 -11.49 11.01 22.10
C ASN A 27 -11.17 10.71 20.63
N PHE A 28 -10.76 9.48 20.32
CA PHE A 28 -10.38 9.08 18.97
C PHE A 28 -11.53 9.14 17.95
N GLY A 29 -12.79 9.11 18.40
CA GLY A 29 -13.97 9.12 17.52
C GLY A 29 -14.36 7.77 16.93
N GLY A 30 -13.79 6.67 17.45
CA GLY A 30 -14.22 5.32 17.11
C GLY A 30 -15.53 4.90 17.78
N MET A 31 -16.03 3.71 17.42
CA MET A 31 -17.19 3.12 18.09
C MET A 31 -16.89 2.87 19.59
N PRO A 32 -17.88 3.01 20.49
CA PRO A 32 -17.69 2.69 21.89
C PRO A 32 -17.38 1.19 22.07
N GLN A 33 -16.31 0.89 22.81
CA GLN A 33 -15.85 -0.48 23.05
C GLN A 33 -16.08 -0.83 24.53
N LYS A 34 -16.68 -2.00 24.79
CA LYS A 34 -16.92 -2.51 26.15
C LYS A 34 -16.70 -4.03 26.15
N GLY A 35 -16.01 -4.53 27.17
CA GLY A 35 -15.81 -5.98 27.37
C GLY A 35 -14.62 -6.61 26.63
N ILE A 36 -13.81 -5.82 25.93
CA ILE A 36 -12.58 -6.31 25.30
C ILE A 36 -11.43 -6.18 26.31
N ILE A 37 -10.78 -7.31 26.62
CA ILE A 37 -9.63 -7.36 27.53
C ILE A 37 -8.40 -7.75 26.72
N SER A 38 -7.35 -6.95 26.78
CA SER A 38 -6.09 -7.18 26.06
C SER A 38 -4.96 -7.45 27.03
N TYR A 39 -4.22 -8.53 26.80
CA TYR A 39 -3.07 -8.94 27.61
C TYR A 39 -1.80 -8.82 26.78
N THR A 40 -0.70 -8.41 27.43
CA THR A 40 0.62 -8.33 26.80
C THR A 40 1.71 -8.62 27.83
N LEU A 41 2.87 -9.08 27.36
CA LEU A 41 4.07 -9.29 28.17
C LEU A 41 5.04 -8.13 27.94
N SER A 42 5.75 -7.70 28.99
CA SER A 42 6.83 -6.71 28.85
C SER A 42 7.86 -7.18 27.82
N ALA A 43 8.32 -6.28 26.94
CA ALA A 43 9.29 -6.59 25.90
C ALA A 43 10.60 -7.17 26.46
N ASN A 44 11.02 -6.72 27.65
CA ASN A 44 12.23 -7.19 28.32
C ASN A 44 12.11 -8.64 28.84
N LYS A 45 10.90 -9.22 28.81
CA LYS A 45 10.62 -10.62 29.18
C LYS A 45 10.37 -11.52 27.97
N GLN A 46 10.51 -11.00 26.75
CA GLN A 46 10.31 -11.75 25.51
C GLN A 46 11.65 -11.91 24.78
N ASN A 47 11.79 -12.99 24.02
CA ASN A 47 12.88 -13.10 23.05
C ASN A 47 12.45 -12.40 21.75
N PRO A 48 13.11 -11.30 21.34
CA PRO A 48 12.67 -10.46 20.22
C PRO A 48 12.71 -11.17 18.87
N LEU A 49 13.52 -12.23 18.72
CA LEU A 49 13.68 -12.96 17.46
C LEU A 49 13.12 -14.39 17.51
N ALA A 50 12.38 -14.74 18.56
CA ALA A 50 11.76 -16.05 18.67
C ALA A 50 10.87 -16.35 17.45
N GLY A 51 11.13 -17.47 16.78
CA GLY A 51 10.34 -17.93 15.62
C GLY A 51 10.56 -17.15 14.33
N THR A 52 11.44 -16.15 14.31
CA THR A 52 11.66 -15.29 13.13
C THR A 52 12.16 -16.05 11.91
N ALA A 53 13.09 -17.00 12.05
CA ALA A 53 13.59 -17.79 10.93
C ALA A 53 12.48 -18.62 10.26
N HIS A 54 11.68 -19.34 11.07
CA HIS A 54 10.55 -20.12 10.57
C HIS A 54 9.49 -19.22 9.92
N ALA A 55 9.15 -18.10 10.55
CA ALA A 55 8.21 -17.13 9.99
C ALA A 55 8.73 -16.50 8.68
N ALA A 56 10.01 -16.12 8.64
CA ALA A 56 10.64 -15.49 7.49
C ALA A 56 10.66 -16.39 6.25
N VAL A 57 10.68 -17.72 6.42
CA VAL A 57 10.60 -18.65 5.30
C VAL A 57 9.14 -18.98 4.98
N PHE A 58 8.43 -19.62 5.92
CA PHE A 58 7.13 -20.21 5.62
C PHE A 58 6.00 -19.18 5.53
N ASN A 59 5.98 -18.20 6.44
CA ASN A 59 4.94 -17.17 6.40
C ASN A 59 5.17 -16.21 5.24
N THR A 60 6.42 -15.91 4.89
CA THR A 60 6.74 -15.10 3.70
C THR A 60 6.28 -15.80 2.43
N TRP A 61 6.61 -17.07 2.24
CA TRP A 61 6.14 -17.84 1.07
C TRP A 61 4.62 -17.87 0.99
N ARG A 62 3.93 -18.16 2.11
CA ARG A 62 2.46 -18.18 2.19
C ARG A 62 1.84 -16.83 1.78
N ARG A 63 2.46 -15.70 2.14
CA ARG A 63 1.98 -14.36 1.78
C ARG A 63 2.28 -14.04 0.32
N PHE A 64 3.47 -14.40 -0.16
CA PHE A 64 3.87 -14.18 -1.56
C PHE A 64 3.00 -14.98 -2.53
N SER A 65 2.81 -16.28 -2.28
CA SER A 65 2.05 -17.16 -3.18
C SER A 65 0.59 -16.73 -3.34
N ALA A 66 -0.01 -16.14 -2.30
CA ALA A 66 -1.36 -15.59 -2.35
C ALA A 66 -1.49 -14.32 -3.22
N GLN A 67 -0.38 -13.65 -3.52
CA GLN A 67 -0.37 -12.36 -4.22
C GLN A 67 0.32 -12.40 -5.59
N VAL A 68 1.22 -13.36 -5.80
CA VAL A 68 2.05 -13.43 -7.01
C VAL A 68 1.22 -13.47 -8.29
N LEU A 69 0.04 -14.11 -8.28
CA LEU A 69 -0.83 -14.18 -9.46
C LEU A 69 -1.56 -12.88 -9.79
N TYR A 70 -1.60 -11.91 -8.88
CA TYR A 70 -2.13 -10.57 -9.20
C TYR A 70 -1.04 -9.64 -9.75
N VAL A 71 0.23 -9.93 -9.43
CA VAL A 71 1.37 -9.06 -9.76
C VAL A 71 2.15 -9.59 -10.98
N ALA A 72 2.40 -10.89 -11.04
CA ALA A 72 3.23 -11.49 -12.08
C ALA A 72 2.60 -11.40 -13.48
N PRO A 73 1.30 -11.71 -13.71
CA PRO A 73 0.74 -11.63 -15.05
C PRO A 73 0.86 -10.25 -15.72
N PRO A 74 0.48 -9.12 -15.09
CA PRO A 74 0.67 -7.82 -15.73
C PRO A 74 2.15 -7.48 -15.93
N LEU A 75 3.03 -7.80 -14.98
CA LEU A 75 4.46 -7.56 -15.14
C LEU A 75 5.05 -8.32 -16.33
N ILE A 76 4.72 -9.60 -16.46
CA ILE A 76 5.16 -10.46 -17.57
C ILE A 76 4.62 -9.91 -18.89
N PHE A 77 3.33 -9.57 -18.94
CA PHE A 77 2.71 -9.01 -20.13
C PHE A 77 3.43 -7.74 -20.59
N PHE A 78 3.63 -6.76 -19.70
CA PHE A 78 4.28 -5.51 -20.05
C PHE A 78 5.76 -5.68 -20.38
N TYR A 79 6.46 -6.61 -19.73
CA TYR A 79 7.84 -6.92 -20.07
C TYR A 79 7.98 -7.41 -21.51
N TYR A 80 7.11 -8.34 -21.94
CA TYR A 80 7.13 -8.84 -23.31
C TYR A 80 6.65 -7.80 -24.33
N ALA A 81 5.59 -7.05 -24.01
CA ALA A 81 5.10 -5.98 -24.87
C ALA A 81 6.18 -4.91 -25.11
N MET A 82 6.92 -4.53 -24.06
CA MET A 82 8.00 -3.54 -24.16
C MET A 82 9.20 -4.09 -24.94
N SER A 83 9.57 -5.35 -24.70
CA SER A 83 10.65 -6.02 -25.44
C SER A 83 10.33 -6.04 -26.94
N TRP A 84 9.11 -6.46 -27.30
CA TRP A 84 8.65 -6.45 -28.69
C TRP A 84 8.65 -5.03 -29.29
N ALA A 85 8.13 -4.04 -28.57
CA ALA A 85 8.08 -2.67 -29.06
C ALA A 85 9.49 -2.11 -29.30
N THR A 86 10.44 -2.43 -28.44
CA THR A 86 11.84 -2.01 -28.54
C THR A 86 12.52 -2.66 -29.73
N GLU A 87 12.41 -3.98 -29.88
CA GLU A 87 12.97 -4.72 -31.02
C GLU A 87 12.37 -4.25 -32.35
N ARG A 88 11.04 -4.08 -32.40
CA ARG A 88 10.36 -3.56 -33.59
C ARG A 88 10.81 -2.14 -33.93
N ASN A 89 10.96 -1.27 -32.94
CA ASN A 89 11.46 0.09 -33.16
C ASN A 89 12.89 0.09 -33.73
N HIS A 90 13.79 -0.74 -33.19
CA HIS A 90 15.14 -0.88 -33.72
C HIS A 90 15.15 -1.43 -35.15
N TYR A 91 14.29 -2.42 -35.44
CA TYR A 91 14.18 -2.99 -36.78
C TYR A 91 13.71 -1.96 -37.82
N LEU A 92 12.65 -1.21 -37.52
CA LEU A 92 12.13 -0.16 -38.41
C LEU A 92 13.16 0.94 -38.67
N ASN A 93 13.99 1.27 -37.68
CA ASN A 93 15.08 2.23 -37.82
C ASN A 93 16.38 1.62 -38.39
N SER A 94 16.40 0.34 -38.72
CA SER A 94 17.53 -0.32 -39.36
C SER A 94 17.55 -0.06 -40.88
N LYS A 95 18.66 -0.39 -41.55
CA LYS A 95 18.73 -0.28 -43.01
C LYS A 95 17.74 -1.22 -43.71
N ALA A 96 17.66 -2.47 -43.25
CA ALA A 96 16.77 -3.47 -43.81
C ALA A 96 15.29 -3.09 -43.63
N GLY A 97 14.91 -2.65 -42.42
CA GLY A 97 13.53 -2.21 -42.15
C GLY A 97 13.14 -0.98 -42.97
N ARG A 98 14.05 -0.01 -43.16
CA ARG A 98 13.77 1.12 -44.07
C ARG A 98 13.58 0.68 -45.52
N GLN A 99 14.30 -0.32 -46.00
CA GLN A 99 14.15 -0.83 -47.37
C GLN A 99 12.83 -1.59 -47.55
N GLU A 100 12.44 -2.39 -46.56
CA GLU A 100 11.20 -3.17 -46.59
C GLU A 100 9.95 -2.28 -46.57
N PHE A 101 9.98 -1.17 -45.82
CA PHE A 101 8.84 -0.24 -45.68
C PHE A 101 9.02 1.09 -46.44
N ALA A 102 9.92 1.15 -47.43
CA ALA A 102 10.14 2.37 -48.24
C ALA A 102 9.11 2.55 -49.38
N GLU A 103 8.46 1.47 -49.80
CA GLU A 103 7.56 1.44 -50.98
C GLU A 103 6.07 1.27 -50.64
N GLU A 104 5.73 1.15 -49.34
CA GLU A 104 4.35 1.28 -48.82
C GLU A 104 4.06 2.72 -48.40
#